data_AF-A0A7S2KQM3-F1
#
_entry.id   AF-A0A7S2KQM3-F1
#
_cell.length_a   1.000
_cell.length_b   1.000
_cell.length_c   1.000
_cell.angle_alpha   90.00
_cell.angle_beta   90.00
_cell.angle_gamma   90.00
#
_symmetry.space_group_name_H-M   'P 1'
#
loop_
_entity.id
_entity.type
_entity.pdbx_description
1 polymer ?
#
loop_
_entity_poly.entity_id
_entity_poly.type
_entity_poly.pdbx_seq_one_letter_code
_entity_poly.pdbx_strand_id
1 'polypeptide(L)'
;MLPEAWNVEHNNRHHYCLSEIEDPDLVENNLKDVRELEAPLFLKYLLVFGAMLTWKFYYYSPNTYKELKLARLRRTNQPLPSGAEPSDAVTLKSIALGTNPFYSFSEFLAVVI
;
A
#
# COMPACT_ATOMS: atom_id res chain seq x y z
N MET A 1 4.17 -11.98 3.40
CA MET A 1 4.92 -11.19 2.37
C MET A 1 5.64 -12.09 1.38
N LEU A 2 5.36 -11.89 0.10
CA LEU A 2 5.90 -12.67 -1.02
C LEU A 2 7.26 -12.13 -1.50
N PRO A 3 8.34 -12.94 -1.59
CA PRO A 3 9.68 -12.48 -1.96
C PRO A 3 9.75 -11.79 -3.33
N GLU A 4 9.00 -12.28 -4.31
CA GLU A 4 8.95 -11.71 -5.66
C GLU A 4 8.31 -10.33 -5.67
N ALA A 5 7.35 -10.09 -4.76
CA ALA A 5 6.74 -8.79 -4.60
C ALA A 5 7.71 -7.79 -3.97
N TRP A 6 8.43 -8.24 -2.93
CA TRP A 6 9.47 -7.44 -2.29
C TRP A 6 10.58 -7.04 -3.27
N ASN A 7 11.00 -7.94 -4.15
CA ASN A 7 11.99 -7.62 -5.20
C ASN A 7 11.49 -6.48 -6.11
N VAL A 8 10.21 -6.49 -6.51
CA VAL A 8 9.66 -5.40 -7.34
C VAL A 8 9.57 -4.10 -6.57
N GLU A 9 8.98 -4.15 -5.38
CA GLU A 9 8.77 -2.97 -4.54
C GLU A 9 10.11 -2.36 -4.11
N HIS A 10 10.93 -3.11 -3.37
CA HIS A 10 12.14 -2.58 -2.77
C HIS A 10 13.22 -2.26 -3.81
N ASN A 11 13.53 -3.20 -4.70
CA ASN A 11 14.65 -3.03 -5.62
C ASN A 11 14.34 -2.08 -6.77
N ASN A 12 13.08 -2.00 -7.22
CA ASN A 12 12.74 -1.22 -8.41
C ASN A 12 11.93 0.04 -8.10
N ARG A 13 11.17 0.07 -7.01
CA ARG A 13 10.36 1.26 -6.65
C ARG A 13 11.05 2.03 -5.55
N HIS A 14 11.21 1.46 -4.37
CA HIS A 14 11.73 2.17 -3.21
C HIS A 14 13.10 2.80 -3.47
N HIS A 15 14.05 2.06 -4.05
CA HIS A 15 15.38 2.62 -4.34
C HIS A 15 15.41 3.69 -5.44
N TYR A 16 14.50 3.64 -6.42
CA TYR A 16 14.53 4.53 -7.58
C TYR A 16 13.58 5.73 -7.47
N CYS A 17 12.55 5.61 -6.65
CA CYS A 17 11.55 6.63 -6.40
C CYS A 17 11.56 7.09 -4.94
N LEU A 18 12.65 6.86 -4.21
CA LEU A 18 12.72 7.11 -2.76
C LEU A 18 12.22 8.52 -2.42
N SER A 19 11.25 8.61 -1.51
CA SER A 19 10.63 9.89 -1.09
C SER A 19 9.81 10.61 -2.17
N GLU A 20 9.49 9.95 -3.28
CA GLU A 20 8.60 10.45 -4.33
C GLU A 20 7.19 9.85 -4.19
N ILE A 21 6.20 10.40 -4.89
CA ILE A 21 4.80 9.91 -4.86
C ILE A 21 4.68 8.49 -5.40
N GLU A 22 5.61 8.12 -6.26
CA GLU A 22 5.78 6.81 -6.85
C GLU A 22 6.36 5.76 -5.88
N ASP A 23 6.89 6.18 -4.73
CA ASP A 23 7.32 5.31 -3.64
C ASP A 23 6.08 4.76 -2.91
N PRO A 24 5.82 3.45 -2.99
CA PRO A 24 4.68 2.84 -2.31
C PRO A 24 4.75 3.02 -0.78
N ASP A 25 5.94 3.31 -0.23
CA ASP A 25 6.16 3.48 1.20
C ASP A 25 6.33 4.94 1.65
N LEU A 26 5.90 5.93 0.84
CA LEU A 26 5.89 7.34 1.24
C LEU A 26 4.87 7.63 2.35
N VAL A 27 5.30 7.46 3.61
CA VAL A 27 4.47 7.63 4.82
C VAL A 27 3.81 9.02 4.89
N GLU A 28 4.51 10.07 4.44
CA GLU A 28 4.01 11.45 4.45
C GLU A 28 2.75 11.64 3.60
N ASN A 29 2.68 10.92 2.49
CA ASN A 29 1.50 10.89 1.61
C ASN A 29 0.46 9.91 2.16
N ASN A 30 0.89 8.70 2.53
CA ASN A 30 -0.01 7.62 2.90
C ASN A 30 -0.72 7.81 4.25
N LEU A 31 -0.18 8.66 5.13
CA LEU A 31 -0.81 9.07 6.39
C LEU A 31 -1.45 10.47 6.33
N LYS A 32 -1.73 11.00 5.13
CA LYS A 32 -2.40 12.30 4.96
C LYS A 32 -3.68 12.40 5.77
N ASP A 33 -4.52 11.36 5.76
CA ASP A 33 -5.77 11.32 6.53
C ASP A 33 -5.54 11.50 8.03
N VAL A 34 -4.50 10.87 8.60
CA VAL A 34 -4.15 11.01 10.02
C VAL A 34 -3.61 12.40 10.31
N ARG A 35 -2.81 12.96 9.38
CA ARG A 35 -2.23 14.30 9.51
C ARG A 35 -3.31 15.38 9.49
N GLU A 36 -4.27 15.28 8.58
CA GLU A 36 -5.35 16.25 8.37
C GLU A 36 -6.54 16.03 9.30
N LEU A 37 -6.64 14.89 9.98
CA LEU A 37 -7.71 14.59 10.94
C LEU A 37 -7.86 15.71 11.98
N GLU A 38 -9.07 16.25 12.11
CA GLU A 38 -9.41 17.23 13.15
C GLU A 38 -9.63 16.52 14.50
N ALA A 39 -8.54 16.04 15.11
CA ALA A 39 -8.55 15.35 16.38
C ALA A 39 -7.44 15.85 17.32
N PRO A 40 -7.61 15.78 18.64
CA PRO A 40 -6.55 16.01 19.62
C PRO A 40 -5.26 15.24 19.28
N LEU A 41 -4.11 15.88 19.49
CA LEU A 41 -2.79 15.35 19.11
C LEU A 41 -2.51 13.95 19.70
N PHE A 42 -2.96 13.69 20.93
CA PHE A 42 -2.76 12.38 21.56
C PHE A 42 -3.47 11.25 20.81
N LEU A 43 -4.63 11.50 20.19
CA LEU A 43 -5.32 10.51 19.38
C LEU A 43 -4.54 10.21 18.10
N LYS A 44 -3.97 11.23 17.45
CA LYS A 44 -3.10 11.04 16.29
C LYS A 44 -1.89 10.16 16.64
N TYR A 45 -1.26 10.40 17.80
CA TYR A 45 -0.16 9.55 18.28
C TYR A 45 -0.60 8.12 18.56
N LEU A 46 -1.78 7.89 19.13
CA LEU A 46 -2.30 6.53 19.33
C LEU A 46 -2.53 5.81 18.00
N LEU A 47 -3.04 6.50 16.98
CA LEU A 47 -3.21 5.94 15.63
C LEU A 47 -1.86 5.55 15.01
N VAL A 48 -0.87 6.44 15.08
CA VAL A 48 0.49 6.18 14.57
C VAL A 48 1.16 5.04 15.36
N PHE A 49 0.98 4.98 16.68
CA PHE A 49 1.49 3.90 17.50
C PHE A 49 0.87 2.54 17.11
N GLY A 50 -0.45 2.51 16.89
CA GLY A 50 -1.12 1.32 16.36
C GLY A 50 -0.56 0.91 15.00
N ALA A 51 -0.39 1.88 14.08
CA ALA A 51 0.20 1.64 12.77
C ALA A 51 1.64 1.09 12.87
N MET A 52 2.47 1.62 13.76
CA MET A 52 3.83 1.15 14.02
C MET A 52 3.87 -0.31 14.48
N LEU A 53 2.86 -0.80 15.20
CA LEU A 53 2.80 -2.20 15.62
C LEU A 53 2.36 -3.13 14.50
N THR A 54 1.64 -2.62 13.49
CA THR A 54 0.97 -3.44 12.47
C THR A 54 1.42 -3.16 11.04
N TRP A 55 2.35 -2.23 10.82
CA TRP A 55 2.72 -1.71 9.50
C TRP A 55 3.07 -2.82 8.51
N LYS A 56 3.80 -3.85 8.94
CA LYS A 56 4.19 -4.96 8.08
C LYS A 56 2.99 -5.63 7.40
N PHE A 57 1.90 -5.84 8.13
CA PHE A 57 0.75 -6.62 7.68
C PHE A 57 -0.29 -5.77 6.95
N TYR A 58 -0.47 -4.53 7.38
CA TYR A 58 -1.59 -3.68 6.92
C TYR A 58 -1.17 -2.50 6.07
N TYR A 59 0.14 -2.27 5.92
CA TYR A 59 0.69 -1.20 5.10
C TYR A 59 1.71 -1.76 4.11
N TYR A 60 2.80 -2.35 4.61
CA TYR A 60 3.93 -2.75 3.78
C TYR A 60 3.58 -3.91 2.85
N SER A 61 3.27 -5.11 3.39
CA SER A 61 2.97 -6.29 2.55
C SER A 61 1.84 -6.04 1.54
N PRO A 62 0.73 -5.35 1.89
CA PRO A 62 -0.31 -4.96 0.94
C PRO A 62 0.18 -4.12 -0.23
N ASN A 63 0.97 -3.07 0.04
CA ASN A 63 1.52 -2.19 -0.99
C ASN A 63 2.61 -2.89 -1.82
N THR A 64 3.45 -3.70 -1.19
CA THR A 64 4.42 -4.56 -1.86
C THR A 64 3.73 -5.51 -2.86
N TYR A 65 2.64 -6.15 -2.47
CA TYR A 65 1.90 -7.04 -3.37
C TYR A 65 1.16 -6.28 -4.48
N LYS A 66 0.66 -5.07 -4.21
CA LYS A 66 0.12 -4.16 -5.24
C LYS A 66 1.17 -3.90 -6.33
N GLU A 67 2.41 -3.56 -5.95
CA GLU A 67 3.48 -3.29 -6.92
C GLU A 67 3.79 -4.50 -7.81
N LEU A 68 3.73 -5.72 -7.27
CA LEU A 68 3.87 -6.92 -8.09
C LEU A 68 2.75 -7.05 -9.13
N LYS A 69 1.49 -6.78 -8.76
CA LYS A 69 0.34 -6.81 -9.67
C LYS A 69 0.48 -5.74 -10.74
N LEU A 70 0.83 -4.51 -10.35
CA LEU A 70 1.09 -3.41 -11.27
C LEU A 70 2.23 -3.73 -12.26
N ALA A 71 3.34 -4.29 -11.79
CA ALA A 71 4.44 -4.71 -12.65
C ALA A 71 4.02 -5.80 -13.65
N ARG A 72 3.14 -6.72 -13.25
CA ARG A 72 2.57 -7.73 -14.17
C ARG A 72 1.71 -7.08 -15.24
N LEU A 73 0.81 -6.15 -14.88
CA LEU A 73 -0.02 -5.42 -15.83
C LEU A 73 0.82 -4.65 -16.85
N ARG A 74 1.86 -3.94 -16.38
CA ARG A 74 2.81 -3.21 -17.24
C ARG A 74 3.53 -4.14 -18.22
N ARG A 75 3.99 -5.31 -17.76
CA ARG A 75 4.69 -6.30 -18.61
C ARG A 75 3.77 -6.94 -19.66
N THR A 76 2.48 -7.10 -19.35
CA THR A 76 1.50 -7.71 -20.26
C THR A 76 0.73 -6.69 -21.10
N ASN A 77 1.06 -5.40 -21.00
CA ASN A 77 0.34 -4.29 -21.64
C ASN A 77 -1.17 -4.31 -21.34
N GLN A 78 -1.54 -4.76 -20.14
CA GLN A 78 -2.93 -4.71 -19.68
C GLN A 78 -3.23 -3.31 -19.12
N PRO A 79 -4.44 -2.77 -19.37
CA PRO A 79 -4.83 -1.49 -18.81
C PRO A 79 -4.93 -1.58 -17.27
N LEU A 80 -4.75 -0.44 -16.61
CA LEU A 80 -5.04 -0.33 -15.19
C LEU A 80 -6.54 -0.57 -14.94
N PRO A 81 -6.92 -1.15 -13.79
CA PRO A 81 -8.32 -1.21 -13.39
C PRO A 81 -8.95 0.18 -13.38
N SER A 82 -10.22 0.28 -13.77
CA SER A 82 -10.92 1.56 -13.87
C SER A 82 -10.90 2.32 -12.54
N GLY A 83 -10.43 3.58 -12.58
CA GLY A 83 -10.34 4.45 -11.41
C GLY A 83 -9.21 4.11 -10.42
N ALA A 84 -8.29 3.22 -10.78
CA ALA A 84 -7.14 2.88 -9.96
C ALA A 84 -5.95 3.78 -10.30
N GLU A 85 -5.47 4.56 -9.32
CA GLU A 85 -4.23 5.30 -9.43
C GLU A 85 -3.06 4.46 -8.89
N PRO A 86 -1.96 4.26 -9.65
CA PRO A 86 -0.84 3.43 -9.20
C PRO A 86 -0.18 3.90 -7.90
N SER A 87 -0.13 5.22 -7.68
CA SER A 87 0.46 5.85 -6.49
C SER A 87 -0.37 5.66 -5.23
N ASP A 88 -1.66 5.33 -5.34
CA ASP A 88 -2.53 5.20 -4.17
C ASP A 88 -2.13 4.00 -3.33
N ALA A 89 -2.03 4.20 -2.02
CA ALA A 89 -1.78 3.12 -1.09
C ALA A 89 -2.99 2.19 -0.97
N VAL A 90 -2.74 0.89 -0.83
CA VAL A 90 -3.76 -0.04 -0.35
C VAL A 90 -3.93 0.17 1.14
N THR A 91 -5.15 0.45 1.57
CA THR A 91 -5.50 0.71 2.98
C THR A 91 -6.35 -0.42 3.54
N LEU A 92 -6.37 -0.54 4.88
CA LEU A 92 -7.32 -1.44 5.56
C LEU A 92 -8.77 -1.17 5.15
N LYS A 93 -9.12 0.11 4.95
CA LYS A 93 -10.45 0.52 4.51
C LYS A 93 -10.75 -0.02 3.12
N SER A 94 -9.82 0.09 2.15
CA SER A 94 -10.07 -0.39 0.79
C SER A 94 -10.13 -1.91 0.70
N ILE A 95 -9.35 -2.63 1.52
CA ILE A 95 -9.43 -4.09 1.64
C ILE A 95 -10.77 -4.50 2.26
N ALA A 96 -11.16 -3.89 3.38
CA ALA A 96 -12.39 -4.24 4.10
C ALA A 96 -13.67 -3.91 3.31
N LEU A 97 -13.68 -2.81 2.56
CA LEU A 97 -14.80 -2.43 1.69
C LEU A 97 -14.78 -3.14 0.33
N GLY A 98 -13.77 -3.96 0.05
CA GLY A 98 -13.63 -4.63 -1.24
C GLY A 98 -13.43 -3.70 -2.43
N THR A 99 -13.00 -2.46 -2.19
CA THR A 99 -12.76 -1.46 -3.24
C THR A 99 -11.34 -1.52 -3.79
N ASN A 100 -10.47 -2.38 -3.22
CA ASN A 100 -9.14 -2.64 -3.75
C ASN A 100 -9.21 -3.39 -5.10
N PRO A 101 -8.73 -2.82 -6.21
CA PRO A 101 -8.86 -3.44 -7.52
C PRO A 101 -7.75 -4.46 -7.83
N PHE A 102 -6.71 -4.55 -7.01
CA PHE A 102 -5.50 -5.33 -7.33
C PHE A 102 -5.54 -6.78 -6.87
N TYR A 103 -6.29 -7.08 -5.81
CA TYR A 103 -6.44 -8.42 -5.26
C TYR A 103 -7.64 -8.49 -4.31
N SER A 104 -8.21 -9.68 -4.23
CA SER A 104 -9.36 -9.99 -3.38
C SER A 104 -9.01 -10.06 -1.88
N PHE A 105 -10.02 -10.02 -1.03
CA PHE A 105 -9.87 -10.24 0.41
C PHE A 105 -9.31 -11.63 0.75
N SER A 106 -9.66 -12.66 -0.03
CA SER A 106 -9.11 -14.01 0.15
C SER A 106 -7.63 -14.07 -0.23
N GLU A 107 -7.21 -13.41 -1.31
CA GLU A 107 -5.78 -13.26 -1.65
C GLU A 107 -5.02 -12.51 -0.55
N PHE A 108 -5.62 -11.47 0.04
CA PHE A 108 -5.02 -10.77 1.17
C PHE A 108 -4.70 -11.71 2.34
N LEU A 109 -5.66 -12.55 2.74
CA LEU A 109 -5.45 -13.50 3.85
C LEU A 109 -4.51 -14.66 3.50
N ALA A 110 -4.53 -15.14 2.25
CA ALA A 110 -3.79 -16.33 1.86
C ALA A 110 -2.35 -16.06 1.38
N VAL A 111 -2.07 -14.85 0.89
CA VAL A 111 -0.81 -14.53 0.20
C VAL A 111 -0.11 -13.29 0.78
N VAL A 112 -0.87 -12.27 1.16
CA VAL A 112 -0.31 -10.96 1.51
C VAL A 112 0.23 -10.95 2.94
N ILE A 113 -0.61 -11.29 3.91
CA ILE A 113 -0.25 -11.39 5.34
C ILE A 113 0.62 -12.64 5.54
#